data_AF-A0A9W4HUJ0-F1
#
_entry.id   AF-A0A9W4HUJ0-F1
#
_cell.length_a   1.000
_cell.length_b   1.000
_cell.length_c   1.000
_cell.angle_alpha   90.00
_cell.angle_beta   90.00
_cell.angle_gamma   90.00
#
_symmetry.space_group_name_H-M   'P 1'
#
loop_
_entity.id
_entity.type
_entity.pdbx_description
1 polymer ?
#
loop_
_entity_poly.entity_id
_entity_poly.type
_entity_poly.pdbx_seq_one_letter_code
_entity_poly.pdbx_strand_id
1 'polypeptide(L)'
;MFKPRVLAPFRALERSLTSIRSTHSLAQPQSVLRTLSASTFPKPQTPSISRSLLPFSQVRHASHASQGTANRHSRDPAGKRLGAKRSGGEYVVPGCIIFRQRGSLWFPGENCGMGRDHTIYATQAGYVRYYLDPEKHSKRRFIGVVFDKEEQLPHPRNAPNRRKLNRVTVPMQERVEPQSDLTASVDADGVRVEDVKAVEAVFGPQLRPGYMYREANWEIGRSAERAGITSMGYDRRDRWTAWRKRQQRAERAAQMKSLKGKKKAGKK
;
A
#
# COMPACT_ATOMS: atom_id res chain seq x y z
N MET A 1 18.97 40.58 30.97
CA MET A 1 17.60 40.10 31.22
C MET A 1 17.62 38.56 31.23
N PHE A 2 18.06 37.96 32.35
CA PHE A 2 18.16 36.52 32.55
C PHE A 2 17.24 36.14 33.72
N LYS A 3 16.40 35.12 33.55
CA LYS A 3 15.62 34.51 34.63
C LYS A 3 16.02 33.04 34.77
N PRO A 4 16.50 32.58 35.95
CA PRO A 4 16.63 31.16 36.23
C PRO A 4 15.29 30.60 36.73
N ARG A 5 14.88 29.43 36.23
CA ARG A 5 13.73 28.69 36.77
C ARG A 5 14.20 27.59 37.71
N VAL A 6 13.55 27.58 38.86
CA VAL A 6 13.78 26.81 40.07
C VAL A 6 13.20 25.40 39.96
N LEU A 7 14.01 24.44 40.44
CA LEU A 7 13.75 23.13 41.09
C LEU A 7 12.40 22.40 40.92
N ALA A 8 12.48 21.11 40.64
CA ALA A 8 11.42 20.11 40.87
C ALA A 8 11.89 19.06 41.90
N PRO A 9 11.04 18.61 42.85
CA PRO A 9 11.45 17.70 43.91
C PRO A 9 11.33 16.21 43.55
N PHE A 10 12.31 15.47 44.07
CA PHE A 10 12.37 14.07 44.48
C PHE A 10 11.13 13.19 44.27
N ARG A 11 11.34 12.03 43.62
CA ARG A 11 10.51 10.84 43.76
C ARG A 11 11.40 9.63 44.00
N ALA A 12 11.57 9.29 45.29
CA ALA A 12 12.14 8.03 45.73
C ALA A 12 11.18 6.88 45.38
N LEU A 13 11.73 5.77 44.90
CA LEU A 13 10.98 4.55 44.63
C LEU A 13 11.86 3.39 45.09
N GLU A 14 11.62 2.95 46.32
CA GLU A 14 12.06 1.66 46.82
C GLU A 14 11.36 0.56 46.03
N ARG A 15 12.10 -0.49 45.63
CA ARG A 15 11.53 -1.80 45.31
C ARG A 15 12.57 -2.89 45.55
N SER A 16 12.42 -3.48 46.73
CA SER A 16 12.44 -4.91 47.07
C SER A 16 13.30 -5.86 46.21
N LEU A 17 14.22 -6.49 46.93
CA LEU A 17 15.13 -7.58 46.56
C LEU A 17 14.39 -8.83 46.05
N THR A 18 14.92 -9.43 44.98
CA THR A 18 14.74 -10.84 44.65
C THR A 18 16.11 -11.50 44.60
N SER A 19 16.35 -12.53 45.41
CA SER A 19 17.24 -13.62 44.99
C SER A 19 16.94 -14.91 45.75
N ILE A 20 17.00 -15.97 44.97
CA ILE A 20 16.63 -17.35 45.19
C ILE A 20 17.76 -18.07 45.94
N ARG A 21 17.44 -18.94 46.90
CA ARG A 21 18.18 -20.20 47.04
C ARG A 21 17.35 -21.32 47.68
N SER A 22 17.26 -22.39 46.90
CA SER A 22 16.79 -23.73 47.21
C SER A 22 17.87 -24.52 47.96
N THR A 23 17.48 -25.37 48.91
CA THR A 23 18.05 -26.72 49.10
C THR A 23 17.10 -27.66 49.88
N HIS A 24 16.67 -28.71 49.18
CA HIS A 24 16.63 -30.14 49.56
C HIS A 24 16.14 -30.63 50.95
N SER A 25 15.12 -31.51 50.87
CA SER A 25 15.10 -32.90 51.34
C SER A 25 15.13 -33.20 52.85
N LEU A 26 14.04 -33.77 53.37
CA LEU A 26 14.01 -35.16 53.83
C LEU A 26 12.59 -35.58 54.23
N ALA A 27 12.15 -36.69 53.66
CA ALA A 27 10.96 -37.42 54.05
C ALA A 27 11.25 -38.31 55.26
N GLN A 28 10.34 -38.35 56.23
CA GLN A 28 10.02 -39.54 57.02
C GLN A 28 8.57 -39.44 57.52
N PRO A 29 7.75 -40.51 57.37
CA PRO A 29 6.49 -40.67 58.06
C PRO A 29 6.65 -41.63 59.25
N GLN A 30 6.18 -41.24 60.43
CA GLN A 30 5.99 -42.15 61.56
C GLN A 30 4.61 -41.89 62.18
N SER A 31 3.80 -42.94 62.09
CA SER A 31 2.50 -43.16 62.70
C SER A 31 2.54 -43.14 64.22
N VAL A 32 1.54 -42.55 64.88
CA VAL A 32 1.05 -43.06 66.18
C VAL A 32 -0.45 -42.80 66.32
N LEU A 33 -1.15 -43.84 66.76
CA LEU A 33 -2.59 -43.94 67.01
C LEU A 33 -3.05 -43.11 68.23
N ARG A 34 -4.39 -42.95 68.29
CA ARG A 34 -5.25 -42.87 69.52
C ARG A 34 -5.29 -41.49 70.19
N THR A 35 -6.44 -40.89 70.47
CA THR A 35 -7.53 -41.38 71.33
C THR A 35 -8.80 -40.53 71.13
N LEU A 36 -9.93 -41.16 71.45
CA LEU A 36 -11.29 -40.61 71.46
C LEU A 36 -11.45 -39.55 72.55
N SER A 37 -12.12 -38.44 72.25
CA SER A 37 -12.95 -37.74 73.24
C SER A 37 -14.18 -37.13 72.58
N ALA A 38 -15.33 -37.73 72.89
CA ALA A 38 -16.63 -37.14 72.64
C ALA A 38 -16.83 -35.98 73.60
N SER A 39 -17.17 -34.80 73.09
CA SER A 39 -17.91 -33.82 73.89
C SER A 39 -18.89 -33.07 73.00
N THR A 40 -20.14 -33.19 73.44
CA THR A 40 -21.39 -32.70 72.91
C THR A 40 -21.39 -31.17 72.90
N PHE A 41 -21.65 -30.54 71.75
CA PHE A 41 -22.01 -29.13 71.72
C PHE A 41 -23.33 -28.91 70.94
N PRO A 42 -24.28 -28.17 71.54
CA PRO A 42 -25.65 -28.10 71.06
C PRO A 42 -25.84 -27.17 69.86
N LYS A 43 -26.82 -27.53 69.05
CA LYS A 43 -27.35 -26.84 67.86
C LYS A 43 -27.88 -25.44 68.19
N PRO A 44 -27.43 -24.36 67.50
CA PRO A 44 -28.09 -23.06 67.62
C PRO A 44 -29.40 -23.03 66.82
N GLN A 45 -30.42 -22.49 67.49
CA GLN A 45 -31.80 -22.35 67.03
C GLN A 45 -31.91 -21.26 65.96
N THR A 46 -32.71 -21.52 64.92
CA THR A 46 -33.08 -20.54 63.88
C THR A 46 -34.07 -19.53 64.44
N PRO A 47 -33.86 -18.20 64.30
CA PRO A 47 -34.90 -17.25 64.67
C PRO A 47 -36.04 -17.25 63.65
N SER A 48 -37.25 -17.34 64.18
CA SER A 48 -38.52 -17.22 63.47
C SER A 48 -38.64 -15.87 62.77
N ILE A 49 -38.84 -15.90 61.46
CA ILE A 49 -39.09 -14.72 60.63
C ILE A 49 -40.47 -14.16 60.96
N SER A 50 -40.52 -13.06 61.71
CA SER A 50 -41.71 -12.22 61.85
C SER A 50 -41.95 -11.46 60.54
N ARG A 51 -43.02 -11.82 59.83
CA ARG A 51 -43.52 -11.07 58.66
C ARG A 51 -44.16 -9.77 59.13
N SER A 52 -43.38 -8.70 59.23
CA SER A 52 -43.92 -7.34 59.26
C SER A 52 -43.93 -6.77 57.84
N LEU A 53 -45.13 -6.61 57.30
CA LEU A 53 -45.43 -5.91 56.05
C LEU A 53 -45.16 -4.41 56.21
N LEU A 54 -44.19 -3.88 55.45
CA LEU A 54 -44.09 -2.45 55.16
C LEU A 54 -43.83 -2.29 53.66
N PRO A 55 -44.55 -1.40 52.93
CA PRO A 55 -44.26 -1.10 51.54
C PRO A 55 -43.11 -0.09 51.49
N PHE A 56 -41.91 -0.50 51.89
CA PHE A 56 -40.72 0.25 51.52
C PHE A 56 -40.49 0.01 50.02
N SER A 57 -40.94 0.95 49.19
CA SER A 57 -40.56 1.01 47.79
C SER A 57 -39.05 1.20 47.72
N GLN A 58 -38.31 0.10 47.67
CA GLN A 58 -36.86 0.14 47.52
C GLN A 58 -36.56 0.59 46.09
N VAL A 59 -36.37 1.89 45.91
CA VAL A 59 -35.89 2.47 44.67
C VAL A 59 -34.49 1.92 44.42
N ARG A 60 -34.37 0.99 43.48
CA ARG A 60 -33.08 0.47 43.06
C ARG A 60 -32.41 1.52 42.20
N HIS A 61 -31.39 2.21 42.72
CA HIS A 61 -30.52 3.10 41.94
C HIS A 61 -29.55 2.34 40.99
N ALA A 62 -29.85 1.09 40.66
CA ALA A 62 -29.05 0.35 39.70
C ALA A 62 -29.38 0.85 38.28
N SER A 63 -28.57 1.77 37.76
CA SER A 63 -28.49 1.95 36.32
C SER A 63 -27.92 0.66 35.73
N HIS A 64 -28.67 0.05 34.82
CA HIS A 64 -28.30 -1.18 34.14
C HIS A 64 -27.15 -0.92 33.15
N ALA A 65 -25.91 -0.77 33.64
CA ALA A 65 -24.69 -0.84 32.84
C ALA A 65 -23.41 -0.94 33.69
N SER A 66 -23.39 -1.74 34.76
CA SER A 66 -22.15 -2.06 35.50
C SER A 66 -21.48 -3.34 35.03
N GLN A 67 -21.85 -3.84 33.85
CA GLN A 67 -21.04 -4.78 33.10
C GLN A 67 -20.73 -4.12 31.75
N GLY A 68 -19.46 -3.78 31.52
CA GLY A 68 -19.00 -3.41 30.18
C GLY A 68 -19.55 -4.44 29.21
N THR A 69 -20.33 -3.97 28.23
CA THR A 69 -21.16 -4.78 27.34
C THR A 69 -20.58 -6.18 27.10
N ALA A 70 -21.17 -7.21 27.70
CA ALA A 70 -20.69 -8.60 27.63
C ALA A 70 -20.63 -9.16 26.19
N ASN A 71 -21.18 -8.41 25.22
CA ASN A 71 -21.16 -8.68 23.78
C ASN A 71 -20.60 -7.51 22.95
N ARG A 72 -19.67 -6.70 23.47
CA ARG A 72 -18.83 -5.85 22.59
C ARG A 72 -17.83 -6.78 21.92
N HIS A 73 -18.20 -7.29 20.75
CA HIS A 73 -17.32 -8.02 19.85
C HIS A 73 -15.93 -7.37 19.86
N SER A 74 -14.91 -8.12 20.26
CA SER A 74 -13.52 -7.75 20.08
C SER A 74 -13.27 -7.64 18.57
N ARG A 75 -13.50 -6.44 18.01
CA ARG A 75 -13.18 -6.09 16.63
C ARG A 75 -11.72 -5.65 16.60
N ASP A 76 -10.82 -6.57 16.91
CA ASP A 76 -9.41 -6.33 16.67
C ASP A 76 -9.11 -6.60 15.18
N PRO A 77 -8.78 -5.58 14.37
CA PRO A 77 -8.45 -5.81 12.97
C PRO A 77 -7.13 -6.57 12.86
N ALA A 78 -7.07 -7.54 11.94
CA ALA A 78 -5.82 -8.24 11.65
C ALA A 78 -4.65 -7.27 11.38
N GLY A 79 -3.50 -7.60 11.96
CA GLY A 79 -2.28 -6.81 11.84
C GLY A 79 -1.89 -6.55 10.38
N LYS A 80 -1.51 -5.31 10.08
CA LYS A 80 -1.25 -4.84 8.69
C LYS A 80 0.15 -5.17 8.16
N ARG A 81 0.94 -5.97 8.89
CA ARG A 81 2.30 -6.42 8.51
C ARG A 81 3.22 -5.26 8.08
N LEU A 82 3.14 -4.13 8.80
CA LEU A 82 4.01 -2.97 8.61
C LEU A 82 5.45 -3.26 9.08
N GLY A 83 6.37 -2.34 8.85
CA GLY A 83 7.78 -2.43 9.25
C GLY A 83 8.74 -2.71 8.09
N ALA A 84 9.99 -2.96 8.46
CA ALA A 84 11.07 -3.29 7.53
C ALA A 84 10.78 -4.60 6.79
N LYS A 85 11.14 -4.61 5.51
CA LYS A 85 11.11 -5.77 4.62
C LYS A 85 12.51 -6.13 4.12
N ARG A 86 13.41 -5.14 4.13
CA ARG A 86 14.84 -5.30 3.85
C ARG A 86 15.67 -4.68 4.95
N SER A 87 16.65 -5.42 5.42
CA SER A 87 17.58 -4.98 6.48
C SER A 87 18.74 -4.18 5.90
N GLY A 88 19.49 -3.48 6.76
CA GLY A 88 20.68 -2.76 6.32
C GLY A 88 21.75 -3.73 5.78
N GLY A 89 22.32 -3.41 4.61
CA GLY A 89 23.31 -4.23 3.91
C GLY A 89 22.73 -5.32 3.03
N GLU A 90 21.40 -5.45 2.94
CA GLU A 90 20.75 -6.43 2.07
C GLU A 90 20.70 -5.95 0.62
N TYR A 91 20.94 -6.86 -0.32
CA TYR A 91 20.88 -6.57 -1.75
C TYR A 91 19.43 -6.45 -2.24
N VAL A 92 19.15 -5.42 -3.04
CA VAL A 92 17.82 -5.11 -3.58
C VAL A 92 17.90 -4.76 -5.06
N VAL A 93 16.80 -5.04 -5.76
CA VAL A 93 16.58 -4.75 -7.19
C VAL A 93 15.51 -3.65 -7.30
N PRO A 94 15.46 -2.86 -8.40
CA PRO A 94 14.42 -1.86 -8.58
C PRO A 94 13.01 -2.43 -8.37
N GLY A 95 12.18 -1.70 -7.62
CA GLY A 95 10.81 -2.10 -7.26
C GLY A 95 10.69 -2.91 -5.96
N CYS A 96 11.80 -3.42 -5.40
CA CYS A 96 11.75 -4.09 -4.10
C CYS A 96 11.29 -3.14 -2.99
N ILE A 97 10.33 -3.58 -2.17
CA ILE A 97 9.87 -2.83 -1.00
C ILE A 97 10.90 -2.98 0.12
N ILE A 98 11.33 -1.85 0.69
CA ILE A 98 12.29 -1.81 1.80
C ILE A 98 11.57 -1.63 3.14
N PHE A 99 10.58 -0.74 3.20
CA PHE A 99 9.87 -0.45 4.46
C PHE A 99 8.41 -0.08 4.20
N ARG A 100 7.48 -0.74 4.89
CA ARG A 100 6.04 -0.40 4.87
C ARG A 100 5.68 0.35 6.14
N GLN A 101 5.02 1.50 6.03
CA GLN A 101 4.76 2.36 7.18
C GLN A 101 3.42 3.08 7.09
N ARG A 102 3.02 3.71 8.20
CA ARG A 102 1.92 4.68 8.24
C ARG A 102 2.54 6.03 8.54
N GLY A 103 2.33 6.98 7.63
CA GLY A 103 3.13 8.22 7.61
C GLY A 103 4.60 7.95 7.30
N SER A 104 5.42 8.99 7.39
CA SER A 104 6.85 8.96 7.05
C SER A 104 7.73 8.85 8.30
N LEU A 105 7.83 7.65 8.88
CA LEU A 105 8.78 7.38 9.99
C LEU A 105 10.22 7.36 9.50
N TRP A 106 10.39 6.84 8.29
CA TRP A 106 11.57 6.92 7.46
C TRP A 106 11.23 7.69 6.18
N PHE A 107 12.20 8.45 5.69
CA PHE A 107 12.09 9.20 4.44
C PHE A 107 12.90 8.54 3.34
N PRO A 108 12.49 8.67 2.07
CA PRO A 108 13.29 8.20 0.95
C PRO A 108 14.59 9.02 0.88
N GLY A 109 15.71 8.31 0.97
CA GLY A 109 17.05 8.82 0.73
C GLY A 109 17.48 8.57 -0.71
N GLU A 110 18.77 8.28 -0.89
CA GLU A 110 19.35 8.06 -2.21
C GLU A 110 18.87 6.76 -2.86
N ASN A 111 18.63 6.78 -4.18
CA ASN A 111 18.17 5.63 -4.96
C ASN A 111 16.93 4.91 -4.38
N CYS A 112 16.09 5.65 -3.65
CA CYS A 112 14.84 5.18 -3.07
C CYS A 112 13.67 6.08 -3.48
N GLY A 113 12.51 5.47 -3.69
CA GLY A 113 11.24 6.15 -3.94
C GLY A 113 10.26 5.95 -2.80
N MET A 114 9.20 6.76 -2.76
CA MET A 114 8.12 6.64 -1.80
C MET A 114 6.78 6.52 -2.52
N GLY A 115 6.02 5.47 -2.20
CA GLY A 115 4.70 5.21 -2.77
C GLY A 115 3.59 6.06 -2.12
N ARG A 116 2.36 5.92 -2.63
CA ARG A 116 1.16 6.61 -2.11
C ARG A 116 0.89 6.33 -0.62
N ASP A 117 1.17 5.11 -0.18
CA ASP A 117 0.99 4.69 1.22
C ASP A 117 2.26 4.92 2.07
N HIS A 118 3.18 5.78 1.60
CA HIS A 118 4.49 6.06 2.20
C HIS A 118 5.42 4.84 2.30
N THR A 119 5.13 3.76 1.56
CA THR A 119 6.04 2.63 1.43
C THR A 119 7.30 3.06 0.69
N ILE A 120 8.48 2.74 1.25
CA ILE A 120 9.76 3.01 0.62
C ILE A 120 10.17 1.81 -0.22
N TYR A 121 10.59 2.06 -1.46
CA TYR A 121 11.05 1.05 -2.41
C TYR A 121 12.35 1.46 -3.10
N ALA A 122 13.12 0.49 -3.56
CA ALA A 122 14.37 0.72 -4.29
C ALA A 122 14.10 1.18 -5.72
N THR A 123 14.81 2.21 -6.21
CA THR A 123 14.76 2.62 -7.64
C THR A 123 15.92 2.06 -8.44
N GLN A 124 17.02 1.70 -7.80
CA GLN A 124 18.22 1.13 -8.43
C GLN A 124 18.65 -0.15 -7.72
N ALA A 125 19.47 -0.97 -8.41
CA ALA A 125 20.02 -2.19 -7.84
C ALA A 125 21.26 -1.89 -6.97
N GLY A 126 21.26 -2.40 -5.74
CA GLY A 126 22.29 -2.07 -4.75
C GLY A 126 22.00 -2.64 -3.36
N TYR A 127 22.58 -2.03 -2.32
CA TYR A 127 22.46 -2.45 -0.93
C TYR A 127 21.75 -1.40 -0.08
N VAL A 128 20.85 -1.83 0.80
CA VAL A 128 20.06 -0.91 1.64
C VAL A 128 20.89 -0.30 2.76
N ARG A 129 20.78 1.02 2.98
CA ARG A 129 21.41 1.74 4.09
C ARG A 129 20.40 2.61 4.83
N TYR A 130 20.36 2.47 6.15
CA TYR A 130 19.58 3.33 7.04
C TYR A 130 20.53 4.36 7.65
N TYR A 131 20.22 5.65 7.53
CA TYR A 131 21.12 6.72 7.95
C TYR A 131 20.39 7.97 8.42
N LEU A 132 21.13 8.86 9.08
CA LEU A 132 20.72 10.21 9.43
C LEU A 132 21.51 11.18 8.57
N ASP A 133 20.85 12.24 8.11
CA ASP A 133 21.49 13.26 7.29
C ASP A 133 21.24 14.63 7.95
N PRO A 134 22.16 15.07 8.84
CA PRO A 134 21.97 16.31 9.58
C PRO A 134 22.09 17.55 8.68
N GLU A 135 22.89 17.48 7.61
CA GLU A 135 23.07 18.57 6.66
C GLU A 135 21.79 18.83 5.86
N LYS A 136 21.13 17.76 5.40
CA LYS A 136 19.85 17.87 4.68
C LYS A 136 18.68 18.11 5.61
N HIS A 137 18.55 17.32 6.68
CA HIS A 137 17.49 17.48 7.65
C HIS A 137 17.80 16.85 9.02
N SER A 138 18.10 17.72 10.00
CA SER A 138 18.57 17.36 11.35
C SER A 138 17.75 16.33 12.13
N LYS A 139 16.42 16.24 11.95
CA LYS A 139 15.55 15.37 12.75
C LYS A 139 15.00 14.15 12.01
N ARG A 140 15.23 14.03 10.69
CA ARG A 140 14.64 12.97 9.87
C ARG A 140 15.61 11.82 9.69
N ARG A 141 15.03 10.64 9.51
CA ARG A 141 15.75 9.40 9.27
C ARG A 141 15.50 8.96 7.84
N PHE A 142 16.54 8.50 7.16
CA PHE A 142 16.49 8.19 5.74
C PHE A 142 16.84 6.72 5.48
N ILE A 143 16.27 6.21 4.39
CA ILE A 143 16.61 4.91 3.82
C ILE A 143 17.09 5.16 2.40
N GLY A 144 18.31 4.75 2.11
CA GLY A 144 18.91 4.83 0.79
C GLY A 144 19.36 3.47 0.28
N VAL A 145 19.71 3.42 -1.00
CA VAL A 145 20.35 2.26 -1.64
C VAL A 145 21.67 2.70 -2.25
N VAL A 146 22.74 2.03 -1.86
CA VAL A 146 24.11 2.27 -2.34
C VAL A 146 24.51 1.22 -3.37
N PHE A 147 25.45 1.53 -4.25
CA PHE A 147 25.80 0.58 -5.33
C PHE A 147 26.73 -0.52 -4.87
N ASP A 148 27.72 -0.12 -4.07
CA ASP A 148 28.73 -1.01 -3.52
C ASP A 148 28.37 -1.31 -2.08
N LYS A 149 28.70 -2.52 -1.62
CA LYS A 149 28.34 -2.92 -0.26
C LYS A 149 29.05 -2.06 0.78
N GLU A 150 30.30 -1.67 0.55
CA GLU A 150 31.10 -0.91 1.53
C GLU A 150 30.78 0.58 1.58
N GLU A 151 29.95 1.07 0.66
CA GLU A 151 29.57 2.47 0.60
C GLU A 151 28.67 2.88 1.77
N GLN A 152 28.98 4.05 2.35
CA GLN A 152 28.25 4.64 3.47
C GLN A 152 27.51 5.90 3.04
N LEU A 153 26.31 6.06 3.60
CA LEU A 153 25.48 7.25 3.49
C LEU A 153 25.44 7.96 4.85
N PRO A 154 25.35 9.31 4.90
CA PRO A 154 25.18 10.24 3.77
C PRO A 154 26.48 10.55 3.02
N HIS A 155 26.38 10.86 1.72
CA HIS A 155 27.51 11.39 0.96
C HIS A 155 27.82 12.85 1.34
N PRO A 156 29.10 13.27 1.31
CA PRO A 156 29.43 14.66 1.56
C PRO A 156 28.90 15.56 0.44
N ARG A 157 28.43 16.76 0.80
CA ARG A 157 27.73 17.69 -0.11
C ARG A 157 28.45 18.00 -1.43
N ASN A 158 29.77 18.03 -1.43
CA ASN A 158 30.60 18.40 -2.58
C ASN A 158 31.12 17.18 -3.38
N ALA A 159 30.79 15.95 -2.99
CA ALA A 159 31.19 14.79 -3.76
C ALA A 159 30.35 14.65 -5.04
N PRO A 160 30.94 14.11 -6.13
CA PRO A 160 30.17 13.79 -7.32
C PRO A 160 29.11 12.72 -7.02
N ASN A 161 27.92 12.90 -7.61
CA ASN A 161 26.82 11.95 -7.44
C ASN A 161 27.11 10.66 -8.22
N ARG A 162 27.18 9.53 -7.52
CA ARG A 162 27.40 8.22 -8.13
C ARG A 162 26.14 7.74 -8.86
N ARG A 163 26.30 7.25 -10.09
CA ARG A 163 25.17 6.78 -10.92
C ARG A 163 25.59 5.55 -11.73
N LYS A 164 24.66 4.61 -11.93
CA LYS A 164 24.85 3.48 -12.85
C LYS A 164 24.19 3.77 -14.20
N LEU A 165 24.89 3.43 -15.29
CA LEU A 165 24.36 3.59 -16.65
C LEU A 165 23.23 2.58 -16.93
N ASN A 166 23.29 1.37 -16.36
CA ASN A 166 22.30 0.29 -16.51
C ASN A 166 21.91 -0.01 -17.98
N ARG A 167 22.90 0.01 -18.89
CA ARG A 167 22.71 -0.32 -20.30
C ARG A 167 23.79 -1.29 -20.74
N VAL A 168 23.44 -2.15 -21.69
CA VAL A 168 24.36 -3.10 -22.31
C VAL A 168 24.56 -2.65 -23.75
N THR A 169 25.80 -2.70 -24.23
CA THR A 169 26.13 -2.43 -25.63
C THR A 169 25.65 -3.59 -26.49
N VAL A 170 24.71 -3.32 -27.38
CA VAL A 170 24.24 -4.28 -28.37
C VAL A 170 24.73 -3.78 -29.73
N PRO A 171 25.48 -4.58 -30.52
CA PRO A 171 25.86 -4.18 -31.86
C PRO A 171 24.59 -3.96 -32.69
N MET A 172 24.57 -2.89 -33.48
CA MET A 172 23.43 -2.61 -34.36
C MET A 172 23.33 -3.74 -35.38
N GLN A 173 22.20 -4.42 -35.42
CA GLN A 173 21.93 -5.41 -36.45
C GLN A 173 21.56 -4.66 -37.73
N GLU A 174 22.33 -4.88 -38.79
CA GLU A 174 21.95 -4.42 -40.13
C GLU A 174 20.64 -5.09 -40.51
N ARG A 175 19.69 -4.29 -41.00
CA ARG A 175 18.42 -4.81 -41.49
C ARG A 175 18.72 -5.58 -42.77
N VAL A 176 18.67 -6.91 -42.70
CA VAL A 176 18.70 -7.75 -43.90
C VAL A 176 17.40 -7.51 -44.64
N GLU A 177 17.48 -6.88 -45.81
CA GLU A 177 16.34 -6.79 -46.71
C GLU A 177 15.91 -8.23 -47.06
N PRO A 178 14.60 -8.55 -47.01
CA PRO A 178 14.14 -9.88 -47.38
C PRO A 178 14.51 -10.12 -48.84
N GLN A 179 15.42 -11.06 -49.09
CA GLN A 179 15.73 -11.49 -50.44
C GLN A 179 14.47 -12.15 -51.03
N SER A 180 14.00 -11.68 -52.19
CA SER A 180 12.89 -12.32 -52.90
C SER A 180 13.31 -13.73 -53.31
N ASP A 181 12.46 -14.73 -53.03
CA ASP A 181 12.65 -16.07 -53.53
C ASP A 181 12.55 -16.05 -55.08
N LEU A 182 13.58 -16.56 -55.76
CA LEU A 182 13.59 -16.68 -57.22
C LEU A 182 12.77 -17.90 -57.64
N THR A 183 11.82 -17.73 -58.56
CA THR A 183 11.12 -18.84 -59.20
C THR A 183 11.59 -18.99 -60.64
N ALA A 184 12.03 -20.21 -61.00
CA ALA A 184 12.41 -20.54 -62.37
C ALA A 184 11.30 -21.36 -63.03
N SER A 185 10.79 -20.89 -64.17
CA SER A 185 9.91 -21.67 -65.05
C SER A 185 10.69 -22.12 -66.29
N VAL A 186 10.42 -23.36 -66.73
CA VAL A 186 11.05 -23.93 -67.92
C VAL A 186 10.04 -23.87 -69.06
N ASP A 187 10.29 -23.01 -70.04
CA ASP A 187 9.53 -22.93 -71.28
C ASP A 187 10.29 -23.66 -72.42
N ALA A 188 9.61 -23.93 -73.54
CA ALA A 188 10.17 -24.65 -74.69
C ALA A 188 11.41 -23.98 -75.32
N ASP A 189 11.62 -22.69 -75.07
CA ASP A 189 12.74 -21.88 -75.58
C ASP A 189 13.87 -21.63 -74.55
N GLY A 190 13.78 -22.22 -73.34
CA GLY A 190 14.80 -22.11 -72.29
C GLY A 190 14.25 -21.85 -70.88
N VAL A 191 15.15 -21.76 -69.90
CA VAL A 191 14.81 -21.46 -68.49
C VAL A 191 14.69 -19.95 -68.30
N ARG A 192 13.50 -19.48 -67.88
CA ARG A 192 13.28 -18.09 -67.46
C ARG A 192 13.30 -18.02 -65.93
N VAL A 193 14.13 -17.12 -65.41
CA VAL A 193 14.19 -16.81 -63.97
C VAL A 193 13.56 -15.44 -63.80
N GLU A 194 12.45 -15.37 -63.06
CA GLU A 194 11.74 -14.12 -62.78
C GLU A 194 11.84 -13.78 -61.28
N ASP A 195 12.05 -12.50 -61.00
CA ASP A 195 11.96 -11.97 -59.64
C ASP A 195 10.49 -11.94 -59.22
N VAL A 196 10.11 -12.77 -58.25
CA VAL A 196 8.82 -12.61 -57.59
C VAL A 196 8.86 -11.28 -56.85
N LYS A 197 8.11 -10.28 -57.31
CA LYS A 197 7.86 -9.06 -56.53
C LYS A 197 7.41 -9.52 -55.16
N ALA A 198 8.24 -9.28 -54.15
CA ALA A 198 7.89 -9.52 -52.77
C ALA A 198 6.51 -8.90 -52.58
N VAL A 199 5.49 -9.74 -52.36
CA VAL A 199 4.18 -9.26 -51.95
C VAL A 199 4.49 -8.42 -50.74
N GLU A 200 4.25 -7.10 -50.83
CA GLU A 200 4.29 -6.22 -49.69
C GLU A 200 3.27 -6.80 -48.72
N ALA A 201 3.72 -7.73 -47.88
CA ALA A 201 2.99 -8.15 -46.73
C ALA A 201 2.84 -6.84 -45.97
N VAL A 202 1.64 -6.27 -46.05
CA VAL A 202 1.24 -5.10 -45.30
C VAL A 202 1.51 -5.48 -43.86
N PHE A 203 2.70 -5.15 -43.36
CA PHE A 203 3.16 -5.36 -42.01
C PHE A 203 2.47 -4.30 -41.15
N GLY A 204 1.15 -4.40 -41.13
CA GLY A 204 0.25 -3.70 -40.24
C GLY A 204 -0.70 -4.76 -39.69
N PRO A 205 -1.04 -4.73 -38.40
CA PRO A 205 -1.98 -5.71 -37.86
C PRO A 205 -3.30 -5.64 -38.65
N GLN A 206 -3.64 -6.72 -39.35
CA GLN A 206 -4.93 -6.85 -40.02
C GLN A 206 -6.02 -7.00 -38.95
N LEU A 207 -6.72 -5.92 -38.66
CA LEU A 207 -7.76 -5.91 -37.62
C LEU A 207 -9.04 -6.59 -38.14
N ARG A 208 -9.64 -7.43 -37.29
CA ARG A 208 -10.96 -8.02 -37.54
C ARG A 208 -12.04 -6.93 -37.63
N PRO A 209 -13.15 -7.15 -38.37
CA PRO A 209 -14.25 -6.18 -38.47
C PRO A 209 -14.78 -5.86 -37.06
N GLY A 210 -14.61 -4.61 -36.61
CA GLY A 210 -15.04 -4.13 -35.29
C GLY A 210 -13.92 -3.58 -34.40
N TYR A 211 -12.65 -3.84 -34.72
CA TYR A 211 -11.52 -3.13 -34.11
C TYR A 211 -11.11 -1.98 -35.04
N MET A 212 -11.69 -0.80 -34.84
CA MET A 212 -11.20 0.42 -35.51
C MET A 212 -9.87 0.82 -34.88
N TYR A 213 -8.88 1.13 -35.72
CA TYR A 213 -7.66 1.80 -35.28
C TYR A 213 -8.03 3.07 -34.50
N ARG A 214 -7.58 3.16 -33.25
CA ARG A 214 -7.48 4.46 -32.58
C ARG A 214 -6.18 5.07 -33.07
N GLU A 215 -6.28 6.10 -33.90
CA GLU A 215 -5.13 6.89 -34.35
C GLU A 215 -4.24 7.27 -33.16
N ALA A 216 -2.93 7.31 -33.40
CA ALA A 216 -2.01 7.71 -32.35
C ALA A 216 -2.31 9.16 -31.94
N ASN A 217 -2.14 9.51 -30.65
CA ASN A 217 -2.50 10.85 -30.16
C ASN A 217 -1.82 12.00 -30.94
N TRP A 218 -0.64 11.76 -31.52
CA TRP A 218 0.08 12.74 -32.34
C TRP A 218 -0.52 12.91 -33.75
N GLU A 219 -1.08 11.84 -34.34
CA GLU A 219 -1.77 11.88 -35.64
C GLU A 219 -3.08 12.64 -35.53
N ILE A 220 -3.83 12.37 -34.45
CA ILE A 220 -5.05 13.11 -34.10
C ILE A 220 -4.74 14.61 -34.01
N GLY A 221 -3.61 14.99 -33.36
CA GLY A 221 -3.17 16.38 -33.28
C GLY A 221 -2.89 17.01 -34.65
N ARG A 222 -2.10 16.35 -35.51
CA ARG A 222 -1.82 16.86 -36.86
C ARG A 222 -3.03 16.87 -37.78
N SER A 223 -3.97 15.94 -37.61
CA SER A 223 -5.25 15.95 -38.34
C SER A 223 -6.09 17.17 -37.97
N ALA A 224 -6.13 17.55 -36.69
CA ALA A 224 -6.82 18.75 -36.21
C ALA A 224 -6.15 20.03 -36.73
N GLU A 225 -4.82 20.08 -36.77
CA GLU A 225 -4.06 21.19 -37.37
C GLU A 225 -4.34 21.34 -38.87
N ARG A 226 -4.30 20.24 -39.65
CA ARG A 226 -4.64 20.26 -41.08
C ARG A 226 -6.09 20.67 -41.33
N ALA A 227 -7.00 20.26 -40.45
CA ALA A 227 -8.41 20.63 -40.51
C ALA A 227 -8.69 22.05 -39.96
N GLY A 228 -7.67 22.76 -39.45
CA GLY A 228 -7.82 24.10 -38.87
C GLY A 228 -8.68 24.13 -37.60
N ILE A 229 -8.88 22.98 -36.94
CA ILE A 229 -9.73 22.86 -35.77
C ILE A 229 -8.97 23.37 -34.55
N THR A 230 -9.25 24.61 -34.17
CA THR A 230 -8.69 25.22 -32.95
C THR A 230 -9.63 25.05 -31.77
N SER A 231 -9.08 24.99 -30.55
CA SER A 231 -9.91 25.00 -29.34
C SER A 231 -10.56 26.38 -29.18
N MET A 232 -11.87 26.41 -28.95
CA MET A 232 -12.57 27.66 -28.65
C MET A 232 -12.00 28.31 -27.39
N GLY A 233 -11.70 29.62 -27.46
CA GLY A 233 -11.21 30.39 -26.33
C GLY A 233 -12.21 30.43 -25.16
N TYR A 234 -11.70 30.45 -23.94
CA TYR A 234 -12.52 30.54 -22.74
C TYR A 234 -12.97 31.98 -22.50
N ASP A 235 -14.27 32.27 -22.69
CA ASP A 235 -14.85 33.57 -22.35
C ASP A 235 -15.17 33.65 -20.86
N ARG A 236 -14.49 34.55 -20.14
CA ARG A 236 -14.67 34.76 -18.69
C ARG A 236 -16.02 35.42 -18.35
N ARG A 237 -16.66 36.11 -19.30
CA ARG A 237 -17.93 36.82 -19.07
C ARG A 237 -19.13 35.87 -19.15
N ASP A 238 -19.03 34.80 -19.92
CA ASP A 238 -20.10 33.80 -20.05
C ASP A 238 -19.89 32.60 -19.10
N ARG A 239 -20.09 32.89 -17.80
CA ARG A 239 -20.02 31.90 -16.71
C ARG A 239 -21.05 30.77 -16.83
N TRP A 240 -22.10 30.95 -17.65
CA TRP A 240 -23.21 30.01 -17.80
C TRP A 240 -23.11 29.14 -19.06
N THR A 241 -22.12 29.35 -19.93
CA THR A 241 -21.85 28.50 -21.12
C THR A 241 -21.78 27.02 -20.76
N ALA A 242 -20.98 26.67 -19.75
CA ALA A 242 -20.75 25.29 -19.35
C ALA A 242 -22.05 24.63 -18.84
N TRP A 243 -22.86 25.39 -18.10
CA TRP A 243 -24.16 24.94 -17.61
C TRP A 243 -25.16 24.73 -18.76
N ARG A 244 -25.28 25.67 -19.70
CA ARG A 244 -26.13 25.52 -20.90
C ARG A 244 -25.71 24.34 -21.77
N LYS A 245 -24.40 24.17 -22.03
CA LYS A 245 -23.87 23.00 -22.75
C LYS A 245 -24.12 21.69 -22.01
N ARG A 246 -24.24 21.71 -20.68
CA ARG A 246 -24.62 20.53 -19.88
C ARG A 246 -26.10 20.21 -20.06
N GLN A 247 -26.98 21.20 -19.99
CA GLN A 247 -28.42 21.01 -20.21
C GLN A 247 -28.71 20.48 -21.62
N GLN A 248 -28.13 21.10 -22.65
CA GLN A 248 -28.27 20.63 -24.04
C GLN A 248 -27.78 19.18 -24.23
N ARG A 249 -26.69 18.78 -23.56
CA ARG A 249 -26.22 17.38 -23.59
C ARG A 249 -27.22 16.44 -22.91
N ALA A 250 -27.82 16.85 -21.79
CA ALA A 250 -28.83 16.07 -21.08
C ALA A 250 -30.11 15.90 -21.93
N GLU A 251 -30.58 16.98 -22.56
CA GLU A 251 -31.72 16.96 -23.49
C GLU A 251 -31.46 16.07 -24.69
N ARG A 252 -30.29 16.21 -25.35
CA ARG A 252 -29.89 15.35 -26.48
C ARG A 252 -29.81 13.89 -26.08
N ALA A 253 -29.28 13.58 -24.90
CA ALA A 253 -29.23 12.23 -24.37
C ALA A 253 -30.65 11.68 -24.09
N ALA A 254 -31.54 12.50 -23.53
CA ALA A 254 -32.95 12.14 -23.32
C ALA A 254 -33.68 11.88 -24.64
N GLN A 255 -33.47 12.73 -25.64
CA GLN A 255 -34.01 12.57 -27.00
C GLN A 255 -33.53 11.26 -27.63
N MET A 256 -32.22 10.98 -27.59
CA MET A 256 -31.65 9.72 -28.08
C MET A 256 -32.21 8.50 -27.35
N LYS A 257 -32.41 8.59 -26.02
CA LYS A 257 -33.03 7.52 -25.22
C LYS A 257 -34.48 7.28 -25.63
N SER A 258 -35.24 8.34 -25.91
CA SER A 258 -36.62 8.25 -26.40
C SER A 258 -36.72 7.59 -27.78
N LEU A 259 -35.82 7.95 -28.71
CA LEU A 259 -35.76 7.38 -30.05
C LEU A 259 -35.37 5.89 -30.02
N LYS A 260 -34.42 5.52 -29.14
CA LYS A 260 -34.04 4.12 -28.92
C LYS A 260 -35.18 3.32 -28.28
N GLY A 261 -35.96 3.94 -27.39
CA GLY A 261 -37.18 3.36 -26.83
C GLY A 261 -38.24 3.08 -27.89
N LYS A 262 -38.50 4.04 -28.80
CA LYS A 262 -39.44 3.87 -29.92
C LYS A 262 -39.01 2.78 -30.90
N LYS A 263 -37.72 2.70 -31.26
CA LYS A 263 -37.17 1.61 -32.09
C LYS A 263 -37.35 0.22 -31.45
N LYS A 264 -37.35 0.14 -30.11
CA LYS A 264 -37.56 -1.12 -29.38
C LYS A 264 -39.05 -1.49 -29.28
N ALA A 265 -39.94 -0.50 -29.29
CA ALA A 265 -41.39 -0.71 -29.27
C ALA A 265 -41.95 -1.16 -30.63
N GLY A 266 -41.45 -0.63 -31.75
CA GLY A 266 -41.87 -1.06 -33.10
C GLY A 266 -41.24 -2.38 -33.60
N LYS A 267 -40.55 -3.11 -32.71
CA LYS A 267 -39.93 -4.43 -33.00
C LYS A 267 -40.55 -5.56 -32.18
N LYS A 268 -41.64 -5.27 -31.46
CA LYS A 268 -42.61 -6.22 -30.90
C LYS A 268 -43.86 -6.14 -31.75
#